data_AF-A0A4U2ZJ17-F1
#
_entry.id   AF-A0A4U2ZJ17-F1
#
_cell.length_a   1.000
_cell.length_b   1.000
_cell.length_c   1.000
_cell.angle_alpha   90.00
_cell.angle_beta   90.00
_cell.angle_gamma   90.00
#
_symmetry.space_group_name_H-M   'P 1'
#
loop_
_entity.id
_entity.type
_entity.pdbx_description
1 polymer ?
#
loop_
_entity_poly.entity_id
_entity_poly.type
_entity_poly.pdbx_seq_one_letter_code
_entity_poly.pdbx_strand_id
1 'polypeptide(L)'
;LLGVKWKRGNTEYAGFHTMTIDEFIDPLTFLKKIASLFDLEIQYRVEVVGSQITGWYVDMVKKRGQETGKEIELGKDLVGVKRIEHSREICTALVGFVRGEEEKVITVESINNGLPYITDSDAFQRWNEHGKHKFGFYTPETEEQNMTPQRLMTLMKTEFKKRVNTSVSYEVEAQSIGRVFGLAHELINEGDTIKIKDTGFTPELYLEARVIAGDESFTNPTQDKYVFG
;
A
#
# COMPACT_ATOMS: atom_id res chain seq x y z
N LEU A 1 -1.61 14.71 -23.33
CA LEU A 1 -1.94 13.49 -24.09
C LEU A 1 -2.21 13.89 -25.54
N LEU A 2 -1.17 14.01 -26.36
CA LEU A 2 -1.30 14.40 -27.77
C LEU A 2 -1.20 13.13 -28.63
N GLY A 3 -2.05 13.02 -29.65
CA GLY A 3 -2.03 11.89 -30.60
C GLY A 3 -2.65 10.57 -30.10
N VAL A 4 -3.27 10.55 -28.91
CA VAL A 4 -3.99 9.39 -28.37
C VAL A 4 -5.46 9.71 -28.15
N LYS A 5 -6.33 8.69 -28.14
CA LYS A 5 -7.78 8.85 -27.91
C LYS A 5 -8.15 9.38 -26.51
N TRP A 6 -7.23 9.25 -25.55
CA TRP A 6 -7.43 9.62 -24.15
C TRP A 6 -7.18 11.12 -23.91
N LYS A 7 -8.09 11.74 -23.16
CA LYS A 7 -8.02 13.13 -22.73
C LYS A 7 -7.74 13.22 -21.22
N ARG A 8 -7.20 14.35 -20.77
CA ARG A 8 -7.13 14.65 -19.34
C ARG A 8 -8.55 14.82 -18.80
N GLY A 9 -8.88 14.13 -17.73
CA GLY A 9 -10.11 14.32 -16.99
C GLY A 9 -9.87 15.08 -15.68
N ASN A 10 -10.50 14.63 -14.60
CA ASN A 10 -10.36 15.21 -13.26
C ASN A 10 -8.92 15.04 -12.77
N THR A 11 -8.34 16.10 -12.21
CA THR A 11 -6.99 16.05 -11.63
C THR A 11 -7.03 16.80 -10.32
N GLU A 12 -6.89 16.08 -9.22
CA GLU A 12 -6.80 16.72 -7.91
C GLU A 12 -5.44 17.39 -7.72
N TYR A 13 -5.44 18.51 -7.00
CA TYR A 13 -4.22 19.22 -6.69
C TYR A 13 -3.42 18.44 -5.62
N ALA A 14 -2.17 18.14 -5.93
CA ALA A 14 -1.25 17.37 -5.08
C ALA A 14 0.14 18.05 -4.93
N GLY A 15 0.18 19.39 -5.00
CA GLY A 15 1.43 20.14 -4.87
C GLY A 15 2.23 20.26 -6.16
N PHE A 16 3.54 20.47 -6.02
CA PHE A 16 4.47 20.65 -7.14
C PHE A 16 5.67 19.72 -6.96
N HIS A 17 5.99 18.97 -8.00
CA HIS A 17 7.17 18.11 -8.05
C HIS A 17 7.91 18.33 -9.37
N THR A 18 9.23 18.15 -9.33
CA THR A 18 10.09 18.18 -10.51
C THR A 18 10.49 16.76 -10.86
N MET A 19 10.41 16.41 -12.14
CA MET A 19 10.89 15.14 -12.67
C MET A 19 11.66 15.40 -13.96
N THR A 20 12.84 14.79 -14.07
CA THR A 20 13.65 14.81 -15.28
C THR A 20 13.38 13.56 -16.11
N ILE A 21 13.30 13.71 -17.44
CA ILE A 21 13.08 12.62 -18.39
C ILE A 21 14.24 12.64 -19.37
N ASP A 22 15.22 11.77 -19.15
CA ASP A 22 16.47 11.75 -19.93
C ASP A 22 16.45 10.72 -21.08
N GLU A 23 15.42 9.88 -21.16
CA GLU A 23 15.25 8.84 -22.18
C GLU A 23 13.80 8.80 -22.70
N PHE A 24 13.60 8.18 -23.87
CA PHE A 24 12.25 7.95 -24.39
C PHE A 24 11.44 7.08 -23.42
N ILE A 25 10.22 7.52 -23.13
CA ILE A 25 9.31 6.85 -22.20
C ILE A 25 7.94 6.65 -22.87
N ASP A 26 7.34 5.48 -22.68
CA ASP A 26 5.99 5.24 -23.17
C ASP A 26 4.94 6.01 -22.33
N PRO A 27 3.81 6.42 -22.92
CA PRO A 27 2.82 7.24 -22.23
C PRO A 27 2.23 6.60 -20.96
N LEU A 28 2.09 5.28 -20.91
CA LEU A 28 1.51 4.60 -19.75
C LEU A 28 2.49 4.60 -18.58
N THR A 29 3.75 4.26 -18.83
CA THR A 29 4.81 4.34 -17.82
C THR A 29 4.99 5.76 -17.34
N PHE A 30 4.90 6.75 -18.23
CA PHE A 30 4.97 8.15 -17.84
C PHE A 30 3.83 8.57 -16.91
N LEU A 31 2.58 8.19 -17.24
CA LEU A 31 1.44 8.43 -16.35
C LEU A 31 1.61 7.76 -14.99
N LYS A 32 2.13 6.52 -14.94
CA LYS A 32 2.42 5.81 -13.69
C LYS A 32 3.50 6.51 -12.86
N LYS A 33 4.55 7.02 -13.49
CA LYS A 33 5.59 7.82 -12.80
C LYS A 33 5.01 9.10 -12.21
N ILE A 34 4.17 9.82 -12.95
CA ILE A 34 3.47 11.00 -12.43
C ILE A 34 2.58 10.62 -11.25
N ALA A 35 1.73 9.60 -11.40
CA ALA A 35 0.85 9.14 -10.34
C ALA A 35 1.62 8.79 -9.05
N SER A 36 2.73 8.04 -9.18
CA SER A 36 3.62 7.71 -8.07
C SER A 36 4.29 8.92 -7.45
N LEU A 37 4.72 9.91 -8.25
CA LEU A 37 5.38 11.11 -7.76
C LEU A 37 4.45 12.00 -6.94
N PHE A 38 3.17 12.03 -7.30
CA PHE A 38 2.16 12.87 -6.64
C PHE A 38 1.31 12.11 -5.61
N ASP A 39 1.60 10.83 -5.37
CA ASP A 39 0.79 9.93 -4.52
C ASP A 39 -0.71 9.96 -4.93
N LEU A 40 -0.95 9.87 -6.25
CA LEU A 40 -2.27 9.86 -6.85
C LEU A 40 -2.55 8.51 -7.51
N GLU A 41 -3.83 8.22 -7.65
CA GLU A 41 -4.34 7.04 -8.34
C GLU A 41 -4.91 7.41 -9.71
N ILE A 42 -4.60 6.59 -10.70
CA ILE A 42 -5.11 6.74 -12.06
C ILE A 42 -6.46 6.05 -12.16
N GLN A 43 -7.47 6.78 -12.63
CA GLN A 43 -8.78 6.23 -12.98
C GLN A 43 -9.08 6.46 -14.46
N TYR A 44 -9.36 5.37 -15.17
CA TYR A 44 -9.76 5.41 -16.56
C TYR A 44 -11.29 5.44 -16.65
N ARG A 45 -11.83 6.42 -17.38
CA ARG A 45 -13.27 6.60 -17.53
C ARG A 45 -13.65 6.78 -18.99
N VAL A 46 -14.75 6.16 -19.38
CA VAL A 46 -15.34 6.30 -20.71
C VAL A 46 -16.73 6.90 -20.56
N GLU A 47 -17.05 7.91 -21.35
CA GLU A 47 -18.39 8.47 -21.43
C GLU A 47 -19.13 7.82 -22.61
N VAL A 48 -20.35 7.36 -22.33
CA VAL A 48 -21.21 6.71 -23.32
C VAL A 48 -22.55 7.43 -23.33
N VAL A 49 -23.01 7.82 -24.51
CA VAL A 49 -24.33 8.41 -24.73
C VAL A 49 -25.07 7.55 -25.76
N GLY A 50 -26.16 6.91 -25.32
CA GLY A 50 -26.85 5.90 -26.12
C GLY A 50 -25.92 4.72 -26.44
N SER A 51 -25.72 4.45 -27.73
CA SER A 51 -24.82 3.39 -28.22
C SER A 51 -23.43 3.90 -28.66
N GLN A 52 -23.09 5.17 -28.36
CA GLN A 52 -21.85 5.79 -28.82
C GLN A 52 -20.95 6.19 -27.66
N ILE A 53 -19.65 5.88 -27.79
CA ILE A 53 -18.62 6.38 -26.88
C ILE A 53 -18.29 7.83 -27.27
N THR A 54 -18.51 8.77 -26.35
CA THR A 54 -18.33 10.21 -26.58
C THR A 54 -16.99 10.74 -26.06
N GLY A 55 -16.34 10.02 -25.14
CA GLY A 55 -15.06 10.46 -24.58
C GLY A 55 -14.31 9.39 -23.81
N TRP A 56 -12.98 9.51 -23.80
CA TRP A 56 -12.05 8.69 -23.04
C TRP A 56 -11.22 9.61 -22.16
N TYR A 57 -11.23 9.38 -20.85
CA TYR A 57 -10.63 10.27 -19.87
C TYR A 57 -9.69 9.51 -18.94
N VAL A 58 -8.59 10.18 -18.59
CA VAL A 58 -7.67 9.75 -17.54
C VAL A 58 -7.82 10.75 -16.40
N ASP A 59 -8.40 10.29 -15.32
CA ASP A 59 -8.56 11.02 -14.07
C ASP A 59 -7.35 10.68 -13.15
N MET A 60 -6.93 11.65 -12.33
CA MET A 60 -5.88 11.53 -11.32
C MET A 60 -6.48 12.01 -9.99
N VAL A 61 -6.72 11.07 -9.08
CA VAL A 61 -7.46 11.29 -7.82
C VAL A 61 -6.64 10.78 -6.65
N LYS A 62 -6.80 11.33 -5.45
CA LYS A 62 -6.07 10.89 -4.25
C LYS A 62 -6.41 9.46 -3.86
N LYS A 63 -7.67 9.06 -4.04
CA LYS A 63 -8.14 7.71 -3.71
C LYS A 63 -9.34 7.35 -4.60
N ARG A 64 -9.26 6.22 -5.31
CA ARG A 64 -10.39 5.59 -6.01
C ARG A 64 -11.34 4.90 -5.03
N GLY A 65 -12.59 4.75 -5.44
CA GLY A 65 -13.62 4.05 -4.67
C GLY A 65 -14.15 4.87 -3.48
N GLN A 66 -15.10 4.28 -2.75
CA GLN A 66 -15.83 4.96 -1.69
C GLN A 66 -15.90 4.08 -0.44
N GLU A 67 -16.15 4.71 0.71
CA GLU A 67 -16.54 3.98 1.93
C GLU A 67 -18.07 3.83 1.91
N THR A 68 -18.54 2.66 1.49
CA THR A 68 -19.98 2.40 1.29
C THR A 68 -20.68 1.94 2.57
N GLY A 69 -19.94 1.63 3.63
CA GLY A 69 -20.45 0.98 4.84
C GLY A 69 -20.73 -0.52 4.65
N LYS A 70 -20.39 -1.09 3.49
CA LYS A 70 -20.47 -2.52 3.21
C LYS A 70 -19.60 -3.31 4.19
N GLU A 71 -20.20 -4.32 4.79
CA GLU A 71 -19.51 -5.29 5.64
C GLU A 71 -19.58 -6.68 5.02
N ILE A 72 -18.44 -7.36 4.97
CA ILE A 72 -18.28 -8.76 4.57
C ILE A 72 -18.17 -9.61 5.83
N GLU A 73 -19.02 -10.62 5.95
CA GLU A 73 -19.18 -11.38 7.20
C GLU A 73 -19.21 -12.90 6.97
N LEU A 74 -18.61 -13.64 7.90
CA LEU A 74 -18.69 -15.10 7.93
C LEU A 74 -20.16 -15.57 8.00
N GLY A 75 -20.53 -16.47 7.09
CA GLY A 75 -21.90 -17.00 6.99
C GLY A 75 -22.86 -16.14 6.15
N LYS A 76 -22.42 -14.98 5.66
CA LYS A 76 -23.16 -14.12 4.73
C LYS A 76 -22.56 -14.17 3.33
N ASP A 77 -21.39 -13.57 3.17
CA ASP A 77 -20.73 -13.34 1.88
C ASP A 77 -19.22 -13.58 1.92
N LEU A 78 -18.64 -13.76 3.11
CA LEU A 78 -17.25 -14.19 3.26
C LEU A 78 -17.08 -15.65 2.83
N VAL A 79 -16.25 -15.88 1.80
CA VAL A 79 -15.93 -17.22 1.29
C VAL A 79 -14.69 -17.77 1.99
N GLY A 80 -13.67 -16.94 2.21
CA GLY A 80 -12.47 -17.37 2.91
C GLY A 80 -11.51 -16.24 3.22
N VAL A 81 -10.68 -16.45 4.25
CA VAL A 81 -9.59 -15.58 4.64
C VAL A 81 -8.30 -16.37 4.68
N LYS A 82 -7.26 -15.85 4.05
CA LYS A 82 -5.91 -16.41 4.09
C LYS A 82 -4.95 -15.38 4.64
N ARG A 83 -4.42 -15.67 5.83
CA ARG A 83 -3.36 -14.88 6.47
C ARG A 83 -2.01 -15.24 5.87
N ILE A 84 -1.28 -14.23 5.39
CA ILE A 84 0.07 -14.36 4.86
C ILE A 84 1.02 -13.60 5.79
N GLU A 85 2.02 -14.31 6.30
CA GLU A 85 3.05 -13.72 7.16
C GLU A 85 4.35 -13.51 6.39
N HIS A 86 4.82 -12.27 6.36
CA HIS A 86 6.08 -11.90 5.75
C HIS A 86 7.15 -11.72 6.82
N SER A 87 8.13 -12.62 6.84
CA SER A 87 9.25 -12.60 7.81
C SER A 87 10.57 -12.09 7.21
N ARG A 88 10.58 -11.77 5.91
CA ARG A 88 11.81 -11.42 5.17
C ARG A 88 12.45 -10.13 5.68
N GLU A 89 11.64 -9.14 6.01
CA GLU A 89 12.14 -7.83 6.45
C GLU A 89 12.46 -7.76 7.95
N ILE A 90 12.28 -8.87 8.68
CA ILE A 90 12.53 -8.90 10.12
C ILE A 90 14.02 -8.71 10.38
N CYS A 91 14.35 -7.72 11.20
CA CYS A 91 15.69 -7.50 11.72
C CYS A 91 15.69 -7.46 13.25
N THR A 92 16.80 -7.93 13.82
CA THR A 92 17.05 -7.96 15.26
C THR A 92 18.09 -6.90 15.67
N ALA A 93 18.72 -6.27 14.66
CA ALA A 93 19.58 -5.12 14.79
C ALA A 93 19.35 -4.19 13.59
N LEU A 94 19.26 -2.87 13.83
CA LEU A 94 19.05 -1.88 12.77
C LEU A 94 20.19 -0.86 12.76
N VAL A 95 20.91 -0.78 11.65
CA VAL A 95 21.95 0.22 11.37
C VAL A 95 21.28 1.41 10.69
N GLY A 96 21.45 2.61 11.25
CA GLY A 96 20.90 3.84 10.68
C GLY A 96 22.00 4.80 10.27
N PHE A 97 21.91 5.33 9.05
CA PHE A 97 22.88 6.30 8.55
C PHE A 97 22.26 7.28 7.55
N VAL A 98 22.79 8.49 7.53
CA VAL A 98 22.43 9.56 6.58
C VAL A 98 23.72 10.18 6.03
N ARG A 99 23.72 10.54 4.75
CA ARG A 99 24.79 11.37 4.17
C ARG A 99 24.51 12.83 4.53
N GLY A 100 25.35 13.41 5.37
CA GLY A 100 25.30 14.84 5.70
C GLY A 100 26.00 15.70 4.67
N GLU A 101 26.12 16.99 4.97
CA GLU A 101 26.94 17.93 4.21
C GLU A 101 28.40 17.44 4.10
N GLU A 102 29.05 17.72 2.96
CA GLU A 102 30.43 17.29 2.66
C GLU A 102 30.65 15.76 2.57
N GLU A 103 29.64 14.98 2.16
CA GLU A 103 29.69 13.50 2.08
C GLU A 103 29.95 12.77 3.42
N LYS A 104 29.93 13.47 4.55
CA LYS A 104 30.18 12.86 5.85
C LYS A 104 28.97 12.02 6.28
N VAL A 105 29.21 10.75 6.61
CA VAL A 105 28.16 9.86 7.11
C VAL A 105 27.84 10.19 8.57
N ILE A 106 26.57 10.46 8.86
CA ILE A 106 26.03 10.65 10.20
C ILE A 106 25.40 9.34 10.66
N THR A 107 25.83 8.85 11.82
CA THR A 107 25.32 7.65 12.49
C THR A 107 24.87 8.00 13.92
N VAL A 108 24.37 7.01 14.65
CA VAL A 108 24.03 7.15 16.08
C VAL A 108 25.17 6.80 17.04
N GLU A 109 26.36 6.46 16.54
CA GLU A 109 27.48 5.97 17.36
C GLU A 109 27.84 6.91 18.51
N SER A 110 27.85 8.22 18.24
CA SER A 110 28.19 9.27 19.21
C SER A 110 27.26 9.32 20.42
N ILE A 111 26.05 8.79 20.30
CA ILE A 111 25.02 8.79 21.35
C ILE A 111 24.59 7.38 21.78
N ASN A 112 25.23 6.34 21.24
CA ASN A 112 24.86 4.95 21.44
C ASN A 112 26.08 4.08 21.79
N ASN A 113 26.90 4.55 22.73
CA ASN A 113 28.08 3.83 23.23
C ASN A 113 29.05 3.37 22.12
N GLY A 114 29.19 4.14 21.05
CA GLY A 114 30.04 3.80 19.90
C GLY A 114 29.45 2.76 18.96
N LEU A 115 28.19 2.38 19.09
CA LEU A 115 27.52 1.42 18.21
C LEU A 115 26.63 2.12 17.16
N PRO A 116 26.78 1.81 15.86
CA PRO A 116 25.97 2.43 14.80
C PRO A 116 24.58 1.83 14.65
N TYR A 117 24.23 0.87 15.50
CA TYR A 117 22.97 0.14 15.43
C TYR A 117 22.28 0.00 16.78
N ILE A 118 20.97 -0.17 16.73
CA ILE A 118 20.13 -0.54 17.87
C ILE A 118 19.75 -2.01 17.77
N THR A 119 19.48 -2.66 18.90
CA THR A 119 19.10 -4.08 18.98
C THR A 119 17.82 -4.27 19.77
N ASP A 120 17.14 -5.39 19.53
CA ASP A 120 15.94 -5.80 20.28
C ASP A 120 16.13 -7.25 20.75
N SER A 121 16.13 -7.43 22.08
CA SER A 121 16.39 -8.73 22.71
C SER A 121 15.30 -9.75 22.42
N ASP A 122 14.04 -9.32 22.38
CA ASP A 122 12.89 -10.21 22.20
C ASP A 122 12.79 -10.63 20.73
N ALA A 123 13.10 -9.72 19.81
CA ALA A 123 13.27 -10.02 18.40
C ALA A 123 14.46 -10.97 18.18
N PHE A 124 15.59 -10.76 18.87
CA PHE A 124 16.74 -11.65 18.78
C PHE A 124 16.42 -13.06 19.25
N GLN A 125 15.74 -13.22 20.39
CA GLN A 125 15.33 -14.54 20.88
C GLN A 125 14.43 -15.29 19.88
N ARG A 126 13.52 -14.57 19.21
CA ARG A 126 12.56 -15.15 18.27
C ARG A 126 13.15 -15.41 16.87
N TRP A 127 14.02 -14.52 16.41
CA TRP A 127 14.39 -14.43 14.99
C TRP A 127 15.89 -14.49 14.71
N ASN A 128 16.72 -14.79 15.71
CA ASN A 128 18.16 -14.96 15.47
C ASN A 128 18.42 -16.04 14.42
N GLU A 129 19.48 -15.85 13.66
CA GLU A 129 19.99 -16.84 12.73
C GLU A 129 21.26 -17.45 13.32
N HIS A 130 21.14 -18.65 13.89
CA HIS A 130 22.24 -19.36 14.57
C HIS A 130 22.92 -18.54 15.67
N GLY A 131 22.13 -17.86 16.51
CA GLY A 131 22.65 -16.99 17.57
C GLY A 131 23.28 -15.69 17.07
N LYS A 132 23.05 -15.30 15.81
CA LYS A 132 23.51 -14.04 15.23
C LYS A 132 22.35 -13.10 14.93
N HIS A 133 22.64 -11.81 15.02
CA HIS A 133 21.67 -10.77 14.67
C HIS A 133 21.40 -10.78 13.16
N LYS A 134 20.13 -10.67 12.80
CA LYS A 134 19.69 -10.23 11.47
C LYS A 134 19.80 -8.70 11.39
N PHE A 135 20.74 -8.19 10.60
CA PHE A 135 20.95 -6.75 10.43
C PHE A 135 20.07 -6.17 9.33
N GLY A 136 19.37 -5.09 9.65
CA GLY A 136 18.71 -4.22 8.69
C GLY A 136 19.44 -2.89 8.53
N PHE A 137 19.27 -2.24 7.39
CA PHE A 137 19.79 -0.91 7.11
C PHE A 137 18.66 0.08 6.92
N TYR A 138 18.85 1.32 7.38
CA TYR A 138 17.86 2.37 7.29
C TYR A 138 18.52 3.73 6.99
N THR A 139 18.00 4.38 5.95
CA THR A 139 18.31 5.77 5.61
C THR A 139 16.98 6.52 5.51
N PRO A 140 16.70 7.48 6.40
CA PRO A 140 15.53 8.33 6.29
C PRO A 140 15.47 9.07 4.95
N GLU A 141 14.31 9.02 4.29
CA GLU A 141 13.97 9.89 3.17
C GLU A 141 13.44 11.21 3.75
N THR A 142 14.29 12.23 3.83
CA THR A 142 13.91 13.57 4.32
C THR A 142 14.60 14.66 3.51
N GLU A 143 13.88 15.76 3.29
CA GLU A 143 14.40 16.98 2.68
C GLU A 143 15.17 17.85 3.70
N GLU A 144 15.09 17.53 4.99
CA GLU A 144 15.82 18.22 6.05
C GLU A 144 17.32 17.92 5.97
N GLN A 145 18.10 18.88 5.45
CA GLN A 145 19.56 18.78 5.33
C GLN A 145 20.28 18.71 6.70
N ASN A 146 19.63 19.19 7.78
CA ASN A 146 20.18 19.25 9.14
C ASN A 146 19.81 18.04 10.00
N MET A 147 20.21 16.83 9.58
CA MET A 147 20.02 15.61 10.37
C MET A 147 20.93 15.57 11.59
N THR A 148 20.37 15.32 12.78
CA THR A 148 21.14 15.11 14.03
C THR A 148 21.12 13.64 14.46
N PRO A 149 22.15 13.13 15.18
CA PRO A 149 22.14 11.77 15.72
C PRO A 149 20.90 11.45 16.58
N GLN A 150 20.40 12.42 17.35
CA GLN A 150 19.21 12.26 18.20
C GLN A 150 17.94 12.10 17.37
N ARG A 151 17.80 12.88 16.30
CA ARG A 151 16.68 12.74 15.36
C ARG A 151 16.76 11.40 14.63
N LEU A 152 17.93 11.03 14.13
CA LEU A 152 18.18 9.75 13.48
C LEU A 152 17.83 8.58 14.41
N MET A 153 18.22 8.62 15.69
CA MET A 153 17.86 7.61 16.69
C MET A 153 16.34 7.46 16.86
N THR A 154 15.61 8.57 16.85
CA THR A 154 14.13 8.55 16.96
C THR A 154 13.48 7.90 15.74
N LEU A 155 13.98 8.24 14.55
CA LEU A 155 13.53 7.65 13.29
C LEU A 155 13.88 6.16 13.22
N MET A 156 15.10 5.79 13.60
CA MET A 156 15.55 4.39 13.71
C MET A 156 14.66 3.60 14.66
N LYS A 157 14.35 4.10 15.86
CA LYS A 157 13.46 3.40 16.80
C LYS A 157 12.06 3.19 16.24
N THR A 158 11.53 4.20 15.54
CA THR A 158 10.23 4.11 14.88
C THR A 158 10.23 3.05 13.79
N GLU A 159 11.25 3.05 12.94
CA GLU A 159 11.38 2.09 11.85
C GLU A 159 11.66 0.68 12.37
N PHE A 160 12.51 0.55 13.37
CA PHE A 160 12.87 -0.75 13.95
C PHE A 160 11.65 -1.45 14.56
N LYS A 161 10.76 -0.72 15.23
CA LYS A 161 9.48 -1.26 15.73
C LYS A 161 8.61 -1.89 14.64
N LYS A 162 8.69 -1.41 13.39
CA LYS A 162 7.97 -2.01 12.26
C LYS A 162 8.59 -3.32 11.78
N ARG A 163 9.88 -3.52 12.05
CA ARG A 163 10.70 -4.62 11.51
C ARG A 163 11.12 -5.67 12.54
N VAL A 164 10.66 -5.58 13.80
CA VAL A 164 10.93 -6.60 14.84
C VAL A 164 9.94 -7.78 14.81
N ASN A 165 8.81 -7.64 14.12
CA ASN A 165 7.78 -8.66 13.98
C ASN A 165 7.50 -8.93 12.49
N THR A 166 6.88 -10.07 12.19
CA THR A 166 6.32 -10.35 10.87
C THR A 166 5.30 -9.28 10.50
N SER A 167 5.34 -8.78 9.27
CA SER A 167 4.17 -8.09 8.72
C SER A 167 3.14 -9.14 8.29
N VAL A 168 1.87 -8.83 8.49
CA VAL A 168 0.76 -9.73 8.19
C VAL A 168 -0.10 -9.07 7.12
N SER A 169 -0.36 -9.78 6.04
CA SER A 169 -1.35 -9.42 5.03
C SER A 169 -2.46 -10.47 5.00
N TYR A 170 -3.64 -10.08 4.53
CA TYR A 170 -4.78 -10.97 4.41
C TYR A 170 -5.27 -10.95 2.97
N GLU A 171 -5.34 -12.12 2.36
CA GLU A 171 -6.12 -12.31 1.15
C GLU A 171 -7.51 -12.74 1.57
N VAL A 172 -8.52 -11.95 1.20
CA VAL A 172 -9.92 -12.27 1.48
C VAL A 172 -10.64 -12.56 0.18
N GLU A 173 -11.49 -13.58 0.18
CA GLU A 173 -12.38 -13.93 -0.92
C GLU A 173 -13.82 -13.77 -0.44
N ALA A 174 -14.64 -13.09 -1.25
CA ALA A 174 -16.04 -12.86 -0.96
C ALA A 174 -16.91 -12.99 -2.20
N GLN A 175 -18.17 -13.33 -1.99
CA GLN A 175 -19.17 -13.47 -3.05
C GLN A 175 -19.95 -12.17 -3.24
N SER A 176 -20.27 -11.83 -4.49
CA SER A 176 -21.03 -10.62 -4.84
C SER A 176 -22.53 -10.75 -4.57
N ILE A 177 -22.95 -10.80 -3.30
CA ILE A 177 -24.38 -10.91 -2.95
C ILE A 177 -25.21 -9.71 -3.45
N GLY A 178 -24.59 -8.53 -3.60
CA GLY A 178 -25.23 -7.36 -4.20
C GLY A 178 -25.64 -7.61 -5.65
N ARG A 179 -24.80 -8.29 -6.43
CA ARG A 179 -25.10 -8.64 -7.82
C ARG A 179 -26.00 -9.86 -7.92
N VAL A 180 -25.81 -10.86 -7.05
CA VAL A 180 -26.62 -12.09 -7.03
C VAL A 180 -28.08 -11.79 -6.66
N PHE A 181 -28.31 -10.93 -5.67
CA PHE A 181 -29.65 -10.61 -5.16
C PHE A 181 -30.19 -9.23 -5.61
N GLY A 182 -29.42 -8.46 -6.37
CA GLY A 182 -29.82 -7.12 -6.82
C GLY A 182 -29.87 -6.07 -5.70
N LEU A 183 -29.05 -6.23 -4.66
CA LEU A 183 -29.00 -5.34 -3.50
C LEU A 183 -27.95 -4.25 -3.72
N ALA A 184 -28.40 -3.05 -4.11
CA ALA A 184 -27.51 -1.92 -4.42
C ALA A 184 -26.56 -1.53 -3.26
N HIS A 185 -27.00 -1.70 -2.02
CA HIS A 185 -26.19 -1.42 -0.82
C HIS A 185 -25.17 -2.51 -0.50
N GLU A 186 -25.24 -3.66 -1.17
CA GLU A 186 -24.30 -4.78 -1.01
C GLU A 186 -23.31 -4.88 -2.18
N LEU A 187 -23.32 -3.91 -3.11
CA LEU A 187 -22.39 -3.87 -4.22
C LEU A 187 -20.96 -3.62 -3.73
N ILE A 188 -20.01 -4.31 -4.36
CA ILE A 188 -18.58 -4.21 -4.11
C ILE A 188 -17.96 -3.68 -5.41
N ASN A 189 -17.28 -2.53 -5.36
CA ASN A 189 -16.57 -2.00 -6.52
C ASN A 189 -15.08 -1.87 -6.25
N GLU A 190 -14.26 -1.96 -7.29
CA GLU A 190 -12.83 -1.74 -7.17
C GLU A 190 -12.49 -0.37 -6.57
N GLY A 191 -11.60 -0.39 -5.59
CA GLY A 191 -11.18 0.79 -4.84
C GLY A 191 -12.02 1.07 -3.59
N ASP A 192 -13.21 0.46 -3.43
CA ASP A 192 -14.05 0.68 -2.25
C ASP A 192 -13.32 0.26 -0.97
N THR A 193 -13.58 0.97 0.12
CA THR A 193 -13.10 0.61 1.46
C THR A 193 -14.24 -0.08 2.19
N ILE A 194 -13.99 -1.30 2.66
CA ILE A 194 -15.00 -2.15 3.26
C ILE A 194 -14.50 -2.76 4.57
N LYS A 195 -15.43 -3.24 5.39
CA LYS A 195 -15.11 -3.93 6.64
C LYS A 195 -15.31 -5.42 6.48
N ILE A 196 -14.43 -6.20 7.09
CA ILE A 196 -14.44 -7.67 7.04
C ILE A 196 -14.49 -8.18 8.48
N LYS A 197 -15.46 -9.05 8.76
CA LYS A 197 -15.63 -9.69 10.06
C LYS A 197 -15.61 -11.20 9.89
N ASP A 198 -14.57 -11.83 10.41
CA ASP A 198 -14.45 -13.28 10.49
C ASP A 198 -14.37 -13.70 11.96
N THR A 199 -15.53 -14.06 12.52
CA THR A 199 -15.66 -14.57 13.89
C THR A 199 -15.25 -16.03 14.02
N GLY A 200 -14.98 -16.73 12.91
CA GLY A 200 -14.44 -18.08 12.89
C GLY A 200 -12.91 -18.12 12.96
N PHE A 201 -12.25 -17.00 12.69
CA PHE A 201 -10.81 -16.85 12.86
C PHE A 201 -10.43 -16.81 14.35
N THR A 202 -9.25 -17.31 14.72
CA THR A 202 -8.76 -17.26 16.12
C THR A 202 -7.43 -16.51 16.19
N PRO A 203 -7.38 -15.35 16.88
CA PRO A 203 -8.50 -14.61 17.47
C PRO A 203 -9.46 -14.04 16.40
N GLU A 204 -10.68 -13.65 16.79
CA GLU A 204 -11.66 -13.06 15.86
C GLU A 204 -11.04 -11.91 15.06
N LEU A 205 -11.34 -11.88 13.76
CA LEU A 205 -10.68 -10.99 12.83
C LEU A 205 -11.63 -9.90 12.36
N TYR A 206 -11.25 -8.66 12.65
CA TYR A 206 -11.93 -7.44 12.21
C TYR A 206 -10.94 -6.62 11.40
N LEU A 207 -11.18 -6.52 10.10
CA LEU A 207 -10.30 -5.80 9.18
C LEU A 207 -11.07 -4.69 8.47
N GLU A 208 -10.38 -3.60 8.22
CA GLU A 208 -10.74 -2.66 7.16
C GLU A 208 -9.80 -2.97 6.00
N ALA A 209 -10.37 -3.18 4.81
CA ALA A 209 -9.60 -3.54 3.65
C ALA A 209 -10.15 -2.84 2.41
N ARG A 210 -9.30 -2.70 1.41
CA ARG A 210 -9.69 -2.09 0.15
C ARG A 210 -9.90 -3.15 -0.91
N VAL A 211 -10.91 -2.99 -1.75
CA VAL A 211 -11.09 -3.85 -2.93
C VAL A 211 -9.99 -3.55 -3.94
N ILE A 212 -9.09 -4.51 -4.16
CA ILE A 212 -7.97 -4.38 -5.10
C ILE A 212 -8.38 -4.78 -6.50
N ALA A 213 -9.15 -5.86 -6.62
CA ALA A 213 -9.61 -6.40 -7.89
C ALA A 213 -10.92 -7.18 -7.73
N GLY A 214 -11.72 -7.24 -8.80
CA GLY A 214 -12.87 -8.13 -8.94
C GLY A 214 -12.78 -8.98 -10.20
N ASP A 215 -12.89 -10.29 -10.06
CA ASP A 215 -13.14 -11.23 -11.15
C ASP A 215 -14.66 -11.41 -11.27
N GLU A 216 -15.30 -10.60 -12.12
CA GLU A 216 -16.76 -10.55 -12.25
C GLU A 216 -17.24 -11.22 -13.53
N SER A 217 -18.21 -12.12 -13.38
CA SER A 217 -18.93 -12.75 -14.48
C SER A 217 -20.24 -12.02 -14.76
N PHE A 218 -20.33 -11.44 -15.95
CA PHE A 218 -21.57 -10.78 -16.41
C PHE A 218 -22.68 -11.77 -16.80
N THR A 219 -22.35 -13.06 -16.93
CA THR A 219 -23.33 -14.12 -17.24
C THR A 219 -23.71 -14.94 -16.01
N ASN A 220 -22.82 -15.06 -15.02
CA ASN A 220 -23.08 -15.80 -13.79
C ASN A 220 -22.45 -15.12 -12.56
N PRO A 221 -23.16 -14.16 -11.91
CA PRO A 221 -22.65 -13.41 -10.76
C PRO A 221 -22.27 -14.27 -9.53
N THR A 222 -22.69 -15.53 -9.47
CA THR A 222 -22.31 -16.43 -8.37
C THR A 222 -20.83 -16.83 -8.41
N GLN A 223 -20.17 -16.62 -9.55
CA GLN A 223 -18.74 -16.86 -9.73
C GLN A 223 -17.88 -15.63 -9.41
N ASP A 224 -18.52 -14.50 -9.08
CA ASP A 224 -17.81 -13.26 -8.78
C ASP A 224 -16.90 -13.46 -7.56
N LYS A 225 -15.65 -13.02 -7.68
CA LYS A 225 -14.66 -13.06 -6.62
C LYS A 225 -13.99 -11.71 -6.48
N TYR A 226 -13.80 -11.27 -5.25
CA TYR A 226 -13.06 -10.04 -4.96
C TYR A 226 -11.84 -10.34 -4.14
N VAL A 227 -10.77 -9.57 -4.40
CA VAL A 227 -9.51 -9.62 -3.66
C VAL A 227 -9.35 -8.30 -2.92
N PHE A 228 -8.99 -8.40 -1.65
CA PHE A 228 -8.80 -7.26 -0.76
C PHE A 228 -7.35 -7.13 -0.31
N GLY A 229 -6.92 -5.92 0.00
CA GLY A 229 -5.57 -5.58 0.45
C GLY A 229 -5.44 -4.18 1.02
#